data_AF-V6IWK3-F1
#
_entry.id   AF-V6IWK3-F1
#
_cell.length_a   1.000
_cell.length_b   1.000
_cell.length_c   1.000
_cell.angle_alpha   90.00
_cell.angle_beta   90.00
_cell.angle_gamma   90.00
#
_symmetry.space_group_name_H-M   'P 1'
#
loop_
_entity.id
_entity.type
_entity.pdbx_description
1 polymer ?
#
loop_
_entity_poly.entity_id
_entity_poly.type
_entity_poly.pdbx_seq_one_letter_code
_entity_poly.pdbx_strand_id
1 'polypeptide(L)'
;MLEIVDIPRFNFIEPVHGKNAEHFYFVTTDVNEAVEHYLHKIKENNSIYMTISSIDGNVCVAKSFGLNKDKTGPNIIRMQDQGVNNRGRQLRAYTKEFIKTVKKRIEEN
;
A
#
# COMPACT_ATOMS: atom_id res chain seq x y z
N MET A 1 25.18 -16.00 6.41
CA MET A 1 24.06 -15.22 6.99
C MET A 1 23.03 -15.11 5.88
N LEU A 2 21.87 -15.76 6.00
CA LEU A 2 20.80 -15.62 5.00
C LEU A 2 20.24 -14.20 5.14
N GLU A 3 20.49 -13.34 4.15
CA GLU A 3 19.78 -12.07 4.05
C GLU A 3 18.30 -12.38 3.87
N ILE A 4 17.50 -12.09 4.89
CA ILE A 4 16.05 -12.16 4.80
C ILE A 4 15.64 -11.06 3.83
N VAL A 5 15.21 -11.45 2.64
CA VAL A 5 14.62 -10.52 1.65
C VAL A 5 13.34 -9.97 2.26
N ASP A 6 13.28 -8.67 2.53
CA ASP A 6 12.08 -8.04 3.07
C ASP A 6 11.06 -7.83 1.95
N ILE A 7 10.14 -8.77 1.83
CA ILE A 7 9.05 -8.74 0.86
C ILE A 7 7.95 -7.78 1.37
N PRO A 8 7.47 -6.83 0.54
CA PRO A 8 6.37 -5.95 0.92
C PRO A 8 5.07 -6.73 0.93
N ARG A 9 4.14 -6.30 1.77
CA ARG A 9 2.77 -6.82 1.81
C ARG A 9 1.80 -5.65 1.70
N PHE A 10 1.03 -5.65 0.62
CA PHE A 10 -0.04 -4.71 0.32
C PHE A 10 -1.35 -5.29 0.84
N ASN A 11 -1.91 -4.70 1.90
CA ASN A 11 -3.17 -5.15 2.47
C ASN A 11 -4.27 -4.16 2.11
N PHE A 12 -5.35 -4.64 1.52
CA PHE A 12 -6.55 -3.87 1.21
C PHE A 12 -7.61 -4.20 2.25
N ILE A 13 -8.13 -3.16 2.89
CA ILE A 13 -8.91 -3.25 4.12
C ILE A 13 -10.29 -2.66 3.88
N GLU A 14 -11.32 -3.39 4.28
CA GLU A 14 -12.69 -2.86 4.24
C GLU A 14 -12.86 -1.79 5.32
N PRO A 15 -13.48 -0.64 5.00
CA PRO A 15 -13.82 0.36 6.01
C PRO A 15 -14.99 -0.13 6.87
N VAL A 16 -14.69 -0.91 7.93
CA VAL A 16 -15.72 -1.43 8.83
C VAL A 16 -16.22 -0.31 9.75
N HIS A 17 -17.52 -0.03 9.70
CA HIS A 17 -18.17 0.82 10.70
C HIS A 17 -18.45 -0.02 11.96
N GLY A 18 -17.75 0.27 13.06
CA GLY A 18 -18.19 -0.15 14.39
C GLY A 18 -17.58 -1.41 15.01
N LYS A 19 -16.51 -2.02 14.47
CA LYS A 19 -15.76 -3.08 15.17
C LYS A 19 -14.25 -2.94 14.99
N ASN A 20 -13.50 -3.17 16.07
CA ASN A 20 -12.03 -3.01 16.20
C ASN A 20 -11.17 -3.97 15.34
N ALA A 21 -11.75 -4.70 14.38
CA ALA A 21 -11.02 -5.66 13.55
C ALA A 21 -10.91 -5.13 12.11
N GLU A 22 -9.68 -4.93 11.62
CA GLU A 22 -9.41 -4.66 10.21
C GLU A 22 -9.71 -5.93 9.40
N HIS A 23 -10.65 -5.85 8.45
CA HIS A 23 -10.96 -6.97 7.56
C HIS A 23 -10.16 -6.81 6.26
N PHE A 24 -9.16 -7.68 6.06
CA PHE A 24 -8.39 -7.74 4.82
C PHE A 24 -9.17 -8.51 3.76
N TYR A 25 -9.59 -7.85 2.69
CA TYR A 25 -10.33 -8.49 1.59
C TYR A 25 -9.43 -8.86 0.40
N PHE A 26 -8.26 -8.23 0.28
CA PHE A 26 -7.26 -8.55 -0.71
C PHE A 26 -5.86 -8.29 -0.15
N VAL A 27 -4.94 -9.23 -0.37
CA VAL A 27 -3.55 -9.14 0.08
C VAL A 27 -2.66 -9.63 -1.05
N THR A 28 -1.64 -8.86 -1.39
CA THR A 28 -0.61 -9.28 -2.35
C THR A 28 0.76 -8.78 -1.92
N THR A 29 1.81 -9.46 -2.40
CA THR A 29 3.21 -9.02 -2.28
C THR A 29 3.74 -8.43 -3.58
N ASP A 30 2.97 -8.51 -4.67
CA ASP A 30 3.32 -7.99 -5.99
C ASP A 30 2.84 -6.54 -6.14
N VAL A 31 3.75 -5.65 -6.55
CA VAL A 31 3.46 -4.22 -6.72
C VAL A 31 2.46 -3.99 -7.86
N ASN A 32 2.58 -4.72 -8.96
CA ASN A 32 1.72 -4.54 -10.14
C ASN A 32 0.29 -5.02 -9.85
N GLU A 33 0.13 -6.18 -9.20
CA GLU A 33 -1.18 -6.67 -8.75
C GLU A 33 -1.84 -5.68 -7.78
N ALA A 34 -1.06 -5.17 -6.82
CA ALA A 34 -1.56 -4.16 -5.89
C ALA A 34 -2.05 -2.91 -6.64
N VAL A 35 -1.29 -2.41 -7.61
CA VAL A 35 -1.67 -1.23 -8.39
C VAL A 35 -2.91 -1.50 -9.25
N GLU A 36 -3.02 -2.68 -9.88
CA GLU A 36 -4.19 -3.04 -10.68
C GLU A 36 -5.45 -3.08 -9.83
N HIS A 37 -5.38 -3.76 -8.68
CA HIS A 37 -6.48 -3.84 -7.74
C HIS A 37 -6.87 -2.45 -7.22
N TYR A 38 -5.87 -1.62 -6.88
CA TYR A 38 -6.06 -0.25 -6.40
C TYR A 38 -6.80 0.62 -7.41
N LEU A 39 -6.33 0.63 -8.66
CA LEU A 39 -6.94 1.44 -9.73
C LEU A 39 -8.32 0.91 -10.13
N HIS A 40 -8.51 -0.41 -10.13
CA HIS A 40 -9.80 -1.02 -10.39
C HIS A 40 -10.85 -0.58 -9.36
N LYS A 41 -10.52 -0.64 -8.06
CA LYS A 41 -11.42 -0.18 -7.00
C LYS A 41 -11.74 1.31 -7.07
N ILE A 42 -10.79 2.14 -7.51
CA ILE A 42 -11.03 3.57 -7.75
C ILE A 42 -12.07 3.75 -8.86
N LYS A 43 -11.94 3.01 -9.96
CA LYS A 43 -12.88 3.08 -11.10
C LYS A 43 -14.30 2.68 -10.69
N GLU A 44 -14.43 1.75 -9.75
CA GLU A 44 -15.73 1.35 -9.17
C GLU A 44 -16.32 2.37 -8.18
N ASN A 45 -15.69 3.53 -7.96
CA ASN A 45 -16.05 4.51 -6.92
C ASN A 45 -16.08 3.92 -5.50
N ASN A 46 -15.30 2.85 -5.26
CA ASN A 46 -15.23 2.22 -3.95
C ASN A 46 -14.26 2.97 -3.03
N SER A 47 -14.58 3.01 -1.74
CA SER A 47 -13.64 3.49 -0.72
C SER A 47 -12.47 2.52 -0.60
N ILE A 48 -11.25 3.03 -0.65
CA ILE A 48 -10.04 2.22 -0.53
C ILE A 48 -9.29 2.63 0.72
N TYR A 49 -9.04 1.65 1.57
CA TYR A 49 -8.02 1.73 2.60
C TYR A 49 -6.99 0.64 2.35
N MET A 50 -5.72 1.03 2.29
CA MET A 50 -4.62 0.12 2.02
C MET A 50 -3.46 0.39 2.98
N THR A 51 -2.76 -0.67 3.41
CA THR A 51 -1.47 -0.56 4.11
C THR A 51 -0.36 -1.23 3.31
N ILE A 52 0.85 -0.70 3.42
CA ILE A 52 2.09 -1.33 2.94
C ILE A 52 2.89 -1.69 4.17
N SER A 53 3.17 -2.97 4.32
CA SER A 53 3.80 -3.53 5.52
C SER A 53 4.86 -4.57 5.18
N SER A 54 5.62 -5.02 6.18
CA SER A 54 6.41 -6.26 6.09
C SER A 54 5.51 -7.48 5.94
N ILE A 55 6.05 -8.58 5.40
CA ILE A 55 5.29 -9.83 5.18
C ILE A 55 4.65 -10.39 6.46
N ASP A 56 5.32 -10.24 7.60
CA ASP A 56 4.81 -10.63 8.92
C ASP A 56 3.77 -9.66 9.50
N GLY A 57 3.51 -8.52 8.83
CA GLY A 57 2.57 -7.49 9.25
C GLY A 57 3.05 -6.62 10.41
N ASN A 58 4.24 -6.87 10.96
CA ASN A 58 4.73 -6.19 12.17
C ASN A 58 5.19 -4.76 11.90
N VAL A 59 5.58 -4.43 10.67
CA VAL A 59 6.10 -3.11 10.29
C VAL A 59 5.22 -2.51 9.21
N CYS A 60 4.33 -1.58 9.56
CA CYS A 60 3.57 -0.79 8.62
C CYS A 60 4.35 0.48 8.23
N VAL A 61 4.70 0.65 6.96
CA VAL A 61 5.50 1.80 6.48
C VAL A 61 4.67 2.89 5.81
N ALA A 62 3.52 2.53 5.26
CA ALA A 62 2.65 3.48 4.58
C ALA A 62 1.19 3.03 4.63
N LYS A 63 0.30 4.02 4.57
CA LYS A 63 -1.14 3.84 4.43
C LYS A 63 -1.62 4.63 3.22
N SER A 64 -2.68 4.16 2.59
CA SER A 64 -3.33 4.88 1.49
C SER A 64 -4.85 4.90 1.63
N PHE A 65 -5.44 6.03 1.25
CA PHE A 65 -6.87 6.31 1.36
C PHE A 65 -7.43 6.79 0.01
N GLY A 66 -7.21 6.01 -1.06
CA GLY A 66 -7.62 6.41 -2.42
C GLY A 66 -6.68 7.43 -3.05
N LEU A 67 -7.17 8.18 -4.05
CA LEU A 67 -6.35 9.18 -4.75
C LEU A 67 -6.19 10.47 -3.94
N ASN A 68 -5.14 11.23 -4.27
CA ASN A 68 -5.00 12.63 -3.84
C ASN A 68 -6.12 13.51 -4.43
N LYS A 69 -6.27 14.73 -3.91
CA LYS A 69 -7.37 15.64 -4.28
C LYS A 69 -7.40 15.99 -5.77
N ASP A 70 -6.23 16.08 -6.39
CA ASP A 70 -6.00 16.34 -7.81
C ASP A 70 -6.09 15.08 -8.69
N LYS A 71 -6.32 13.90 -8.10
CA LYS A 71 -6.46 12.61 -8.78
C LYS A 71 -5.26 12.19 -9.63
N THR A 72 -4.09 12.79 -9.40
CA THR A 72 -2.85 12.49 -10.12
C THR A 72 -2.07 11.33 -9.53
N GLY A 73 -2.44 10.84 -8.35
CA GLY A 73 -1.74 9.74 -7.70
C GLY A 73 -2.40 9.29 -6.39
N PRO A 74 -1.81 8.28 -5.71
CA PRO A 74 -2.37 7.78 -4.47
C PRO A 74 -2.12 8.78 -3.32
N ASN A 75 -3.12 8.95 -2.47
CA ASN A 75 -3.00 9.67 -1.21
C ASN A 75 -2.26 8.77 -0.20
N ILE A 76 -0.96 9.01 -0.01
CA ILE A 76 -0.10 8.18 0.84
C ILE A 76 0.26 8.91 2.12
N ILE A 77 -0.04 8.29 3.27
CA ILE A 77 0.43 8.71 4.58
C ILE A 77 1.57 7.77 4.98
N ARG A 78 2.78 8.32 5.08
CA ARG A 78 3.96 7.56 5.53
C ARG A 78 3.97 7.49 7.04
N MET A 79 4.16 6.31 7.58
CA MET A 79 4.30 6.11 9.03
C MET A 79 5.73 6.50 9.43
N GLN A 80 5.91 7.39 10.41
CA GLN A 80 7.23 7.77 10.89
C GLN A 80 7.84 6.68 11.79
N ASP A 81 9.05 6.26 11.41
CA ASP A 81 10.10 5.61 12.20
C ASP A 81 9.70 4.73 13.40
N GLN A 82 9.14 3.56 13.11
CA GLN A 82 9.30 2.41 14.00
C GLN A 82 10.57 1.63 13.60
N GLY A 83 11.73 2.19 13.98
CA GLY A 83 13.03 1.54 13.88
C GLY A 83 13.71 1.67 12.52
N VAL A 84 14.83 2.38 12.49
CA VAL A 84 15.76 2.56 11.36
C VAL A 84 16.51 1.26 11.04
N ASN A 85 15.80 0.14 10.91
CA ASN A 85 16.38 -1.12 10.44
C ASN A 85 16.37 -1.16 8.90
N ASN A 86 17.26 -1.96 8.31
CA ASN A 86 17.36 -2.08 6.84
C ASN A 86 16.03 -2.47 6.18
N ARG A 87 15.16 -3.19 6.92
CA ARG A 87 13.80 -3.54 6.50
C ARG A 87 12.94 -2.34 6.18
N GLY A 88 12.91 -1.35 7.07
CA GLY A 88 12.16 -0.11 6.86
C GLY A 88 12.66 0.71 5.67
N ARG A 89 13.94 0.58 5.26
CA ARG A 89 14.47 1.24 4.05
C ARG A 89 14.03 0.53 2.77
N GLN A 90 14.08 -0.80 2.72
CA GLN A 90 13.64 -1.58 1.56
C GLN A 90 12.13 -1.42 1.33
N LEU A 91 11.31 -1.50 2.38
CA LEU A 91 9.86 -1.28 2.29
C LEU A 91 9.47 0.13 1.80
N ARG A 92 10.30 1.15 2.10
CA ARG A 92 10.14 2.49 1.51
C ARG A 92 10.42 2.52 0.00
N ALA A 93 11.30 1.66 -0.50
CA ALA A 93 11.53 1.54 -1.94
C ALA A 93 10.28 1.00 -2.65
N TYR A 94 9.68 -0.08 -2.12
CA TYR A 94 8.41 -0.62 -2.65
C TYR A 94 7.25 0.38 -2.56
N THR A 95 7.18 1.19 -1.50
CA THR A 95 6.20 2.28 -1.42
C THR A 95 6.40 3.31 -2.54
N LYS A 96 7.65 3.68 -2.85
CA LYS A 96 7.95 4.60 -3.96
C LYS A 96 7.61 3.99 -5.31
N GLU A 97 7.92 2.72 -5.50
CA GLU A 97 7.61 1.98 -6.73
C GLU A 97 6.10 1.92 -6.95
N PHE A 98 5.32 1.56 -5.93
CA PHE A 98 3.86 1.60 -5.97
C PHE A 98 3.35 2.98 -6.41
N ILE A 99 3.81 4.06 -5.75
CA ILE A 99 3.40 5.44 -6.11
C ILE A 99 3.71 5.74 -7.57
N LYS A 100 4.93 5.42 -8.02
CA LYS A 100 5.37 5.67 -9.40
C LYS A 100 4.48 4.92 -10.40
N THR A 101 4.19 3.66 -10.15
CA THR A 101 3.39 2.82 -11.06
C THR A 101 1.93 3.24 -11.09
N VAL A 102 1.34 3.63 -9.95
CA VAL A 102 -0.01 4.24 -9.92
C VAL A 102 -0.06 5.50 -10.78
N LYS A 103 0.87 6.44 -10.57
CA LYS A 103 0.91 7.71 -11.31
C LYS A 103 1.03 7.47 -12.82
N LYS A 104 1.99 6.64 -13.22
CA LYS A 104 2.21 6.28 -14.62
C LYS A 104 0.94 5.70 -15.25
N ARG A 105 0.27 4.75 -14.60
CA ARG A 105 -0.96 4.15 -15.13
C ARG A 105 -2.12 5.14 -15.19
N ILE A 106 -2.20 6.12 -14.29
CA ILE A 106 -3.20 7.19 -14.39
C ILE A 106 -2.94 8.08 -15.60
N GLU A 107 -1.68 8.44 -15.87
CA GLU A 107 -1.29 9.26 -17.04
C GLU A 107 -1.52 8.53 -18.39
N GLU A 108 -1.49 7.20 -18.40
CA GLU A 108 -1.73 6.36 -19.58
C GLU A 108 -3.22 6.10 -19.87
N ASN A 109 -4.15 6.47 -18.97
CA ASN A 109 -5.60 6.34 -19.14
C ASN A 109 -6.25 7.70 -19.42
#